data_AF-A0A356WBH0-F1
#
_entry.id   AF-A0A356WBH0-F1
#
_cell.length_a   1.000
_cell.length_b   1.000
_cell.length_c   1.000
_cell.angle_alpha   90.00
_cell.angle_beta   90.00
_cell.angle_gamma   90.00
#
_symmetry.space_group_name_H-M   'P 1'
#
loop_
_entity.id
_entity.type
_entity.pdbx_description
1 polymer ?
#
loop_
_entity_poly.entity_id
_entity_poly.type
_entity_poly.pdbx_seq_one_letter_code
_entity_poly.pdbx_strand_id
1 'polypeptide(L)' 'HLCIEPVRNLLSGANVLVSGGGGTIGSELTRQVARLEPASITVFDASEYNLYSIDMELAGMLP' A
#
# COMPACT_ATOMS: atom_id res chain seq x y z
N HIS A 1 -8.64 -20.99 -2.54
CA HIS A 1 -8.10 -21.23 -1.18
C HIS A 1 -7.67 -19.95 -0.44
N LEU A 2 -7.57 -18.79 -1.09
CA LEU A 2 -7.63 -17.48 -0.43
C LEU A 2 -8.80 -16.71 -1.07
N CYS A 3 -9.69 -16.15 -0.27
CA CYS A 3 -10.83 -15.36 -0.72
C CYS A 3 -10.49 -13.88 -0.54
N ILE A 4 -10.40 -13.13 -1.65
CA ILE A 4 -9.92 -11.74 -1.65
C ILE A 4 -11.05 -10.75 -1.44
N GLU A 5 -12.29 -11.17 -1.65
CA GLU A 5 -13.50 -10.37 -1.62
C GLU A 5 -13.71 -9.66 -0.27
N PRO A 6 -13.53 -10.30 0.90
CA PRO A 6 -13.62 -9.60 2.18
C PRO A 6 -12.57 -8.50 2.33
N VAL A 7 -11.36 -8.74 1.84
CA VAL A 7 -10.24 -7.78 1.90
C VAL A 7 -10.49 -6.60 0.96
N ARG A 8 -10.97 -6.87 -0.26
CA ARG A 8 -11.38 -5.83 -1.21
C ARG A 8 -12.49 -4.96 -0.64
N ASN A 9 -13.52 -5.56 -0.06
CA ASN A 9 -14.64 -4.83 0.55
C ASN A 9 -14.20 -3.96 1.74
N LEU A 10 -13.15 -4.37 2.46
CA LEU A 10 -12.59 -3.60 3.56
C LEU A 10 -11.75 -2.40 3.07
N LEU A 11 -11.01 -2.55 1.97
CA LEU A 11 -10.00 -1.58 1.54
C LEU A 11 -10.47 -0.62 0.45
N SER A 12 -11.42 -1.03 -0.40
CA SER A 12 -11.94 -0.18 -1.47
C SER A 12 -12.64 1.06 -0.88
N GLY A 13 -12.22 2.24 -1.34
CA GLY A 13 -12.71 3.53 -0.82
C GLY A 13 -12.27 3.88 0.61
N ALA A 14 -11.41 3.08 1.25
CA ALA A 14 -10.92 3.36 2.61
C ALA A 14 -9.69 4.29 2.59
N ASN A 15 -9.46 5.00 3.69
CA ASN A 15 -8.20 5.69 3.95
C ASN A 15 -7.28 4.74 4.74
N VAL A 16 -6.13 4.38 4.18
CA VAL A 16 -5.26 3.34 4.74
C VAL A 16 -3.90 3.92 5.13
N LEU A 17 -3.48 3.66 6.37
CA LEU A 17 -2.11 3.93 6.85
C LEU A 17 -1.34 2.61 6.90
N VAL A 18 -0.18 2.55 6.25
CA VAL A 18 0.75 1.42 6.35
C VAL A 18 2.01 1.86 7.12
N SER A 19 2.16 1.39 8.36
CA SER A 19 3.37 1.58 9.15
C SER A 19 4.47 0.58 8.77
N GLY A 20 5.72 1.03 8.70
CA GLY A 20 6.81 0.25 8.12
C GLY A 20 6.59 -0.06 6.64
N GLY A 21 5.83 0.80 5.95
CA GLY A 21 5.28 0.51 4.62
C GLY A 21 6.30 0.50 3.48
N GLY A 22 7.54 0.94 3.72
CA GLY A 22 8.63 0.80 2.75
C GLY A 22 9.54 -0.40 3.02
N GLY A 23 9.37 -1.13 4.14
CA GLY A 23 10.09 -2.36 4.42
C GLY A 23 9.67 -3.54 3.56
N THR A 24 10.30 -4.71 3.71
CA THR A 24 10.05 -5.89 2.86
C THR A 24 8.57 -6.33 2.83
N ILE A 25 7.95 -6.47 4.00
CA ILE A 25 6.53 -6.86 4.09
C ILE A 25 5.62 -5.65 3.82
N GLY A 26 5.95 -4.50 4.40
CA GLY A 26 5.14 -3.29 4.29
C GLY A 26 4.99 -2.81 2.85
N SER A 27 6.03 -2.93 2.03
CA SER A 27 6.01 -2.54 0.62
C SER A 27 5.07 -3.44 -0.20
N GLU A 28 5.05 -4.74 0.08
CA GLU A 28 4.11 -5.66 -0.58
C GLU A 28 2.67 -5.41 -0.17
N LEU A 29 2.43 -5.16 1.13
CA LEU A 29 1.12 -4.73 1.61
C LEU A 29 0.69 -3.43 0.94
N THR A 30 1.58 -2.45 0.86
CA THR A 30 1.30 -1.14 0.23
C THR A 30 0.91 -1.31 -1.24
N ARG A 31 1.63 -2.14 -2.02
CA ARG A 31 1.30 -2.46 -3.42
C ARG A 31 -0.05 -3.16 -3.56
N GLN A 32 -0.36 -4.10 -2.68
CA GLN A 32 -1.65 -4.80 -2.71
C GLN A 32 -2.81 -3.87 -2.36
N VAL A 33 -2.64 -3.04 -1.33
CA VAL A 33 -3.62 -2.01 -0.96
C VAL A 33 -3.85 -1.06 -2.14
N ALA A 34 -2.80 -0.57 -2.81
CA ALA A 34 -2.91 0.32 -3.98
C ALA A 34 -3.74 -0.26 -5.13
N ARG A 35 -3.70 -1.58 -5.33
CA ARG A 35 -4.48 -2.28 -6.37
C ARG A 35 -5.94 -2.52 -6.01
N LEU A 36 -6.34 -2.27 -4.76
CA LEU A 36 -7.70 -2.48 -4.27
C LEU A 36 -8.52 -1.19 -4.19
N GLU A 37 -8.06 -0.13 -4.87
CA GLU A 37 -8.77 1.15 -5.04
C GLU A 37 -9.19 1.82 -3.71
N PRO A 38 -8.26 2.03 -2.76
CA PRO A 38 -8.53 2.82 -1.57
C PRO A 38 -8.78 4.28 -1.95
N ALA A 39 -9.44 5.03 -1.07
CA ALA A 39 -9.58 6.47 -1.23
C ALA A 39 -8.23 7.20 -1.04
N SER A 40 -7.38 6.70 -0.15
CA SER A 40 -6.01 7.19 0.02
C SER A 40 -5.11 6.15 0.71
N ILE A 41 -3.80 6.25 0.45
CA ILE A 41 -2.77 5.49 1.15
C ILE A 41 -1.77 6.48 1.74
N THR A 42 -1.48 6.34 3.02
CA THR A 42 -0.34 7.00 3.68
C THR A 42 0.67 5.92 4.06
N VAL A 43 1.92 6.09 3.60
CA VAL A 43 3.04 5.21 3.96
C VAL A 43 3.85 5.90 5.05
N PHE A 44 4.03 5.22 6.18
CA PHE A 44 4.87 5.70 7.28
C PHE A 44 6.02 4.73 7.50
N ASP A 45 7.26 5.20 7.43
CA ASP A 45 8.46 4.39 7.66
C ASP A 45 9.56 5.25 8.29
N ALA A 46 10.47 4.63 9.03
CA ALA A 46 11.61 5.32 9.65
C ALA A 46 12.78 5.50 8.66
N SER A 47 12.80 4.73 7.57
CA SER A 47 13.83 4.80 6.54
C SER A 47 13.38 5.69 5.39
N GLU A 48 14.06 6.81 5.19
CA GLU A 48 13.84 7.70 4.03
C GLU A 48 14.07 6.98 2.70
N TYR A 49 15.10 6.12 2.63
CA TYR A 49 15.37 5.31 1.44
C TYR A 49 14.19 4.37 1.10
N ASN A 50 13.59 3.76 2.12
CA ASN A 50 12.46 2.87 1.93
C ASN A 50 11.22 3.65 1.45
N LEU A 51 10.95 4.83 2.04
CA LEU A 51 9.87 5.71 1.60
C LEU A 51 10.05 6.15 0.15
N TYR A 52 11.24 6.61 -0.20
CA TYR A 52 11.56 7.01 -1.57
C TYR A 52 11.36 5.87 -2.56
N SER A 53 11.82 4.67 -2.21
CA SER A 53 11.73 3.51 -3.10
C SER A 53 10.27 3.10 -3.35
N ILE A 54 9.45 3.00 -2.31
CA ILE A 54 8.03 2.62 -2.47
C ILE A 54 7.21 3.74 -3.13
N ASP A 55 7.55 5.00 -2.90
CA ASP A 55 6.91 6.13 -3.59
C ASP A 55 7.16 6.07 -5.10
N MET A 56 8.41 5.82 -5.53
CA MET A 56 8.73 5.62 -6.95
C MET A 56 7.99 4.41 -7.56
N GLU A 57 7.90 3.30 -6.82
CA GLU A 57 7.13 2.13 -7.27
C GLU A 57 5.65 2.46 -7.46
N LEU A 58 5.03 3.14 -6.49
CA LEU A 58 3.62 3.53 -6.55
C LEU A 58 3.36 4.53 -7.67
N ALA A 59 4.23 5.51 -7.88
CA ALA A 59 4.16 6.47 -8.98
C ALA A 59 4.27 5.79 -10.36
N GLY A 60 4.96 4.65 -10.45
CA GLY A 60 4.99 3.83 -11.68
C GLY A 60 3.77 2.93 -11.87
N MET A 61 3.00 2.66 -10.81
CA MET A 61 1.82 1.78 -10.85
C MET A 61 0.50 2.53 -11.02
N LEU A 62 0.42 3.74 -10.47
CA LEU A 62 -0.78 4.56 -10.44
C LEU A 62 -0.67 5.67 -11.51
N PRO A 63 -1.79 6.01 -12.19
CA PRO A 63 -1.81 7.04 -13.23
C PRO A 63 -1.59 8.46 -12.69
#